data_AF-A0A7J8LGN3-F1
#
_entry.id   AF-A0A7J8LGN3-F1
#
_cell.length_a   1.000
_cell.length_b   1.000
_cell.length_c   1.000
_cell.angle_alpha   90.00
_cell.angle_beta   90.00
_cell.angle_gamma   90.00
#
_symmetry.space_group_name_H-M   'P 1'
#
loop_
_entity.id
_entity.type
_entity.pdbx_description
1 polymer ?
#
loop_
_entity_poly.entity_id
_entity_poly.type
_entity_poly.pdbx_seq_one_letter_code
_entity_poly.pdbx_strand_id
1 'polypeptide(L)' 'MADELVEFEESTIGIALNLESNNVGVVLMSDGLMIQEESSVKATRKIAQ' A
#
# COMPACT_ATOMS: atom_id res chain seq x y z
N MET A 1 -9.71 -2.27 -1.01
CA MET A 1 -10.66 -1.56 -1.91
C MET A 1 -9.83 -0.77 -2.91
N ALA A 2 -10.37 -0.39 -4.07
CA ALA A 2 -9.64 0.51 -4.97
C ALA A 2 -9.52 1.88 -4.28
N ASP A 3 -8.42 2.57 -4.53
CA ASP A 3 -8.06 3.86 -3.92
C ASP A 3 -7.93 3.82 -2.38
N GLU A 4 -7.79 2.62 -1.80
CA GLU A 4 -7.58 2.48 -0.36
C GLU A 4 -6.15 2.85 0.03
N LEU A 5 -6.01 3.58 1.13
CA LEU A 5 -4.73 3.82 1.79
C LEU A 5 -4.24 2.52 2.47
N VAL A 6 -3.00 2.15 2.22
CA VAL A 6 -2.30 1.06 2.90
C VAL A 6 -1.09 1.60 3.63
N GLU A 7 -0.79 1.00 4.78
CA GLU A 7 0.34 1.38 5.62
C GLU A 7 1.39 0.25 5.60
N PHE A 8 2.59 0.60 5.16
CA PHE A 8 3.78 -0.23 5.23
C PHE A 8 4.47 -0.03 6.58
N GLU A 9 5.52 -0.82 6.82
CA GLU A 9 6.45 -0.59 7.92
C GLU A 9 7.04 0.84 7.87
N GLU A 10 7.50 1.34 9.02
CA GLU A 10 8.00 2.72 9.18
C GLU A 10 6.97 3.82 8.80
N SER A 11 5.67 3.51 8.86
CA SER A 11 4.56 4.42 8.57
C SER A 11 4.55 5.00 7.14
N THR A 12 5.19 4.31 6.19
CA THR A 12 5.05 4.65 4.77
C THR A 12 3.63 4.38 4.29
N ILE A 13 3.04 5.35 3.59
CA ILE A 13 1.69 5.25 3.04
C ILE A 13 1.73 4.98 1.53
N GLY A 14 0.85 4.11 1.06
CA GLY A 14 0.57 3.90 -0.35
C GLY A 14 -0.92 3.90 -0.67
N ILE A 15 -1.25 3.98 -1.96
CA ILE A 15 -2.62 3.88 -2.47
C ILE A 15 -2.74 2.62 -3.31
N ALA A 16 -3.70 1.75 -2.97
CA ALA A 16 -4.00 0.54 -3.74
C ALA A 16 -4.75 0.90 -5.03
N LEU A 17 -4.15 0.59 -6.18
CA LEU A 17 -4.71 0.92 -7.51
C LEU A 17 -5.14 -0.32 -8.28
N ASN A 18 -4.19 -1.22 -8.60
CA ASN A 18 -4.50 -2.42 -9.38
C ASN A 18 -4.91 -3.55 -8.43
N LEU A 19 -6.09 -4.13 -8.65
CA LEU A 19 -6.61 -5.22 -7.83
C LEU A 19 -6.80 -6.46 -8.69
N GLU A 20 -5.93 -7.44 -8.50
CA GLU A 20 -6.00 -8.73 -9.16
C GLU A 20 -6.44 -9.81 -8.17
N SER A 21 -6.82 -10.98 -8.68
CA SER A 21 -7.33 -12.06 -7.82
C SER A 21 -6.33 -12.55 -6.77
N ASN A 22 -5.02 -12.34 -7.00
CA ASN A 22 -3.95 -12.85 -6.15
C ASN A 22 -2.90 -11.78 -5.76
N ASN A 23 -3.03 -10.54 -6.21
CA ASN A 23 -2.09 -9.47 -5.90
C ASN A 23 -2.75 -8.10 -5.95
N VAL A 24 -2.06 -7.12 -5.37
CA VAL A 24 -2.49 -5.72 -5.33
C VAL A 24 -1.31 -4.84 -5.72
N GLY A 25 -1.50 -4.01 -6.75
CA GLY A 25 -0.56 -2.97 -7.13
C GLY A 25 -0.78 -1.71 -6.29
N VAL A 26 0.28 -1.23 -5.65
CA VAL A 26 0.26 -0.05 -4.76
C VAL A 26 1.21 1.01 -5.30
N VAL A 27 0.77 2.27 -5.32
CA VAL A 27 1.65 3.43 -5.57
C VAL A 27 2.07 4.02 -4.23
N LEU A 28 3.37 4.15 -4.02
CA LEU A 28 3.95 4.70 -2.79
C LEU A 28 3.92 6.23 -2.80
N MET A 29 3.62 6.82 -1.65
CA MET A 29 3.68 8.26 -1.43
C MET A 29 5.05 8.70 -0.84
N SER A 30 6.01 7.76 -0.74
CA SER A 30 7.39 7.97 -0.28
C SER A 30 8.40 7.39 -1.29
N ASP A 31 9.70 7.46 -0.97
CA ASP A 31 10.78 6.94 -1.83
C ASP A 31 10.85 5.40 -1.88
N GLY A 32 10.20 4.70 -0.95
CA GLY A 32 10.18 3.25 -0.88
C GLY A 32 11.53 2.58 -0.57
N LEU A 33 12.55 3.33 -0.15
CA LEU A 33 13.93 2.80 -0.01
C LEU A 33 14.08 1.74 1.09
N MET A 34 13.15 1.73 2.06
CA MET A 34 13.18 0.84 3.22
C MET A 34 12.21 -0.34 3.08
N ILE A 35 11.45 -0.44 1.99
CA ILE A 35 10.50 -1.54 1.78
C ILE A 35 11.25 -2.75 1.24
N GLN A 36 10.96 -3.92 1.82
CA GLN A 36 11.58 -5.19 1.45
C GLN A 36 10.51 -6.23 1.11
N GLU A 37 10.90 -7.27 0.38
CA GLU A 37 10.06 -8.45 0.22
C GLU A 37 9.74 -9.05 1.59
N GLU A 38 8.58 -9.70 1.70
CA GLU A 38 8.05 -10.26 2.96
C GLU A 38 7.72 -9.22 4.06
N SER A 39 7.95 -7.91 3.85
CA SER A 39 7.49 -6.86 4.76
C SER A 39 5.97 -6.85 4.87
N SER A 40 5.46 -6.59 6.07
CA SER A 40 4.02 -6.57 6.31
C SER A 40 3.39 -5.26 5.84
N VAL A 41 2.17 -5.36 5.28
CA VAL A 41 1.36 -4.22 4.87
C VAL A 41 -0.01 -4.31 5.51
N LYS A 42 -0.54 -3.19 6.00
CA LYS A 42 -1.83 -3.11 6.68
C LYS A 42 -2.82 -2.30 5.86
N ALA A 43 -4.00 -2.88 5.66
CA ALA A 43 -5.15 -2.17 5.13
C ALA A 43 -5.68 -1.16 6.17
N THR A 44 -5.84 0.10 5.78
CA THR A 44 -6.30 1.15 6.71
C THR A 44 -7.81 1.35 6.69
N ARG A 45 -8.51 0.82 5.67
CA ARG A 45 -9.94 1.06 5.38
C ARG A 45 -10.31 2.53 5.14
N LYS A 46 -9.33 3.37 4.79
CA LYS A 46 -9.56 4.77 4.40
C LYS A 46 -9.36 4.90 2.90
N ILE A 47 -10.27 5.59 2.21
CA ILE A 47 -10.14 5.88 0.79
C ILE A 47 -9.37 7.20 0.63
N ALA A 48 -8.38 7.21 -0.27
CA ALA A 48 -7.71 8.42 -0.71
C ALA A 48 -8.74 9.28 -1.47
N GLN A 49 -9.10 10.42 -0.89
CA GLN A 49 -10.05 11.39 -1.45
C GLN A 49 -9.33 12.52 -2.17
#